data_AF-A0A2N3DAN0-F1
#
_entry.id   AF-A0A2N3DAN0-F1
#
_cell.length_a   1.000
_cell.length_b   1.000
_cell.length_c   1.000
_cell.angle_alpha   90.00
_cell.angle_beta   90.00
_cell.angle_gamma   90.00
#
_symmetry.space_group_name_H-M   'P 1'
#
loop_
_entity.id
_entity.type
_entity.pdbx_description
1 polymer ?
#
loop_
_entity_poly.entity_id
_entity_poly.type
_entity_poly.pdbx_seq_one_letter_code
_entity_poly.pdbx_strand_id
1 'polypeptide(L)'
;MSDESLTDAEKTRFTLALVEQCVRNTFLEELHTGTIPGSASGDYSDVKVITPFGEIPWTQLSRISDDEMKRLMIEITNKVFTFLTYAEDLTALAGAARWNRPEIDIALERTAQRRRAVRLGVADRPDGTG
;
A
#
# COMPACT_ATOMS: atom_id res chain seq x y z
N MET A 1 -6.13 -24.43 -22.52
CA MET A 1 -6.05 -23.01 -22.15
C MET A 1 -4.63 -22.78 -21.71
N SER A 2 -3.83 -22.08 -22.53
CA SER A 2 -2.45 -21.74 -22.18
C SER A 2 -2.42 -21.05 -20.82
N ASP A 3 -1.56 -21.53 -19.94
CA ASP A 3 -1.21 -20.88 -18.69
C ASP A 3 -0.38 -19.63 -19.03
N GLU A 4 -1.06 -18.58 -19.49
CA GLU A 4 -0.42 -17.35 -19.90
C GLU A 4 -0.20 -16.49 -18.65
N SER A 5 0.69 -16.97 -17.78
CA SER A 5 1.17 -16.19 -16.66
C SER A 5 1.93 -14.98 -17.20
N LEU A 6 1.61 -13.78 -16.71
CA LEU A 6 2.34 -12.56 -17.06
C LEU A 6 3.85 -12.76 -16.92
N THR A 7 4.61 -12.29 -17.89
CA THR A 7 6.06 -12.18 -17.79
C THR A 7 6.44 -11.25 -16.64
N ASP A 8 7.66 -11.35 -16.13
CA ASP A 8 8.11 -10.46 -15.04
C ASP A 8 8.15 -8.99 -15.44
N ALA A 9 8.36 -8.70 -16.72
CA ALA A 9 8.29 -7.35 -17.27
C ALA A 9 6.84 -6.81 -17.24
N GLU A 10 5.88 -7.63 -17.64
CA GLU A 10 4.46 -7.27 -17.59
C GLU A 10 3.96 -7.11 -16.15
N LYS A 11 4.34 -8.04 -15.25
CA LYS A 11 4.06 -7.90 -13.81
C LYS A 11 4.61 -6.59 -13.27
N THR A 12 5.87 -6.28 -13.58
CA THR A 12 6.53 -5.04 -13.15
C THR A 12 5.74 -3.82 -13.64
N ARG A 13 5.42 -3.77 -14.94
CA ARG A 13 4.71 -2.65 -15.54
C ARG A 13 3.31 -2.47 -14.93
N PHE A 14 2.56 -3.57 -14.81
CA PHE A 14 1.23 -3.57 -14.23
C PHE A 14 1.24 -3.10 -12.78
N THR A 15 2.17 -3.60 -11.97
CA THR A 15 2.32 -3.20 -10.56
C THR A 15 2.64 -1.71 -10.45
N LEU A 16 3.59 -1.20 -11.24
CA LEU A 16 3.95 0.22 -11.20
C LEU A 16 2.76 1.10 -11.60
N ALA A 17 2.03 0.75 -12.65
CA ALA A 17 0.86 1.50 -13.10
C ALA A 17 -0.28 1.48 -12.06
N LEU A 18 -0.56 0.31 -11.47
CA LEU A 18 -1.57 0.17 -10.43
C LEU A 18 -1.20 1.00 -9.20
N VAL A 19 0.03 0.92 -8.71
CA VAL A 19 0.44 1.69 -7.52
C VAL A 19 0.46 3.20 -7.81
N GLU A 20 0.93 3.61 -8.99
CA GLU A 20 0.91 5.02 -9.41
C GLU A 20 -0.52 5.57 -9.43
N GLN A 21 -1.43 4.91 -10.13
CA GLN A 21 -2.76 5.46 -10.38
C GLN A 21 -3.72 5.25 -9.21
N CYS A 22 -3.60 4.10 -8.54
CA CYS A 22 -4.57 3.67 -7.52
C CYS A 22 -4.13 3.97 -6.10
N VAL A 23 -2.85 4.24 -5.84
CA VAL A 23 -2.34 4.52 -4.49
C VAL A 23 -1.69 5.90 -4.42
N ARG A 24 -0.66 6.14 -5.24
CA ARG A 24 0.08 7.40 -5.23
C ARG A 24 -0.85 8.55 -5.62
N ASN A 25 -1.55 8.44 -6.74
CA ASN A 25 -2.43 9.49 -7.26
C ASN A 25 -3.83 9.44 -6.60
N THR A 26 -3.87 9.61 -5.29
CA THR A 26 -5.09 9.63 -4.46
C THR A 26 -5.05 10.77 -3.44
N PHE A 27 -6.03 10.82 -2.53
CA PHE A 27 -6.00 11.64 -1.31
C PHE A 27 -4.68 11.55 -0.51
N LEU A 28 -3.88 10.49 -0.72
CA LEU A 28 -2.54 10.39 -0.16
C LEU A 28 -1.63 11.59 -0.55
N GLU A 29 -1.73 12.14 -1.76
CA GLU A 29 -0.95 13.33 -2.12
C GLU A 29 -1.39 14.57 -1.32
N GLU A 30 -2.69 14.73 -1.05
CA GLU A 30 -3.18 15.84 -0.21
C GLU A 30 -2.55 15.75 1.19
N LEU A 31 -2.54 14.56 1.79
CA LEU A 31 -1.87 14.31 3.07
C LEU A 31 -0.35 14.56 3.00
N HIS A 32 0.29 14.18 1.90
CA HIS A 32 1.73 14.34 1.69
C HIS A 32 2.15 15.80 1.46
N THR A 33 1.26 16.68 0.94
CA THR A 33 1.57 18.12 0.75
C THR A 33 1.58 18.94 2.05
N GLY A 34 1.30 18.31 3.20
CA GLY A 34 1.39 18.95 4.51
C GLY A 34 2.80 19.44 4.87
N THR A 35 2.88 20.37 5.82
CA THR A 35 4.17 20.85 6.34
C THR A 35 4.78 19.80 7.29
N ILE A 36 6.00 19.36 6.98
CA ILE A 36 6.77 18.46 7.85
C ILE A 36 7.54 19.31 8.87
N PRO A 37 7.42 19.05 10.19
CA PRO A 37 8.16 19.80 11.19
C PRO A 37 9.66 19.51 11.13
N GLY A 38 10.49 20.49 11.48
CA GLY A 38 11.92 20.27 11.72
C GLY A 38 12.16 19.67 13.11
N SER A 39 13.21 18.85 13.24
CA SER A 39 13.71 18.31 14.50
C SER A 39 15.19 18.68 14.65
N ALA A 40 15.58 19.25 15.78
CA ALA A 40 16.98 19.56 16.09
C ALA A 40 17.75 18.32 16.53
N SER A 41 17.09 17.34 17.17
CA SER A 41 17.71 16.05 17.50
C SER A 41 17.83 15.11 16.29
N GLY A 42 17.00 15.32 15.26
CA GLY A 42 16.94 14.48 14.06
C GLY A 42 16.09 13.21 14.24
N ASP A 43 15.73 12.85 15.47
CA ASP A 43 14.88 11.70 15.80
C ASP A 43 13.43 12.09 16.16
N TYR A 44 13.11 13.39 16.07
CA TYR A 44 11.78 13.96 16.36
C TYR A 44 11.30 13.77 17.81
N SER A 45 12.19 13.39 18.75
CA SER A 45 11.86 13.35 20.18
C SER A 45 11.60 14.75 20.76
N ASP A 46 12.11 15.79 20.11
CA ASP A 46 11.92 17.21 20.43
C ASP A 46 10.69 17.84 19.75
N VAL A 47 9.94 17.08 18.93
CA VAL A 47 8.75 17.56 18.23
C VAL A 47 7.48 17.11 18.93
N LYS A 48 6.52 18.02 19.06
CA LYS A 48 5.20 17.76 19.64
C LYS A 48 4.11 18.54 18.93
N VAL A 49 2.89 18.01 18.97
CA VAL A 49 1.68 18.72 18.62
C VAL A 49 1.06 19.28 19.89
N ILE A 50 0.76 20.58 19.88
CA ILE A 50 0.07 21.25 20.99
C ILE A 50 -1.41 21.33 20.65
N THR A 51 -2.24 20.80 21.55
CA THR A 51 -3.70 20.86 21.46
C THR A 51 -4.27 21.52 22.71
N PRO A 52 -5.54 21.96 22.71
CA PRO A 52 -6.21 22.39 23.94
C PRO A 52 -6.29 21.32 25.04
N PHE A 53 -6.11 20.04 24.69
CA PHE A 53 -6.18 18.91 25.63
C PHE A 53 -4.80 18.47 26.14
N GLY A 54 -3.72 19.11 25.68
CA GLY A 54 -2.35 18.79 26.07
C GLY A 54 -1.41 18.60 24.89
N GLU A 55 -0.21 18.13 25.21
CA GLU A 55 0.87 17.90 24.25
C GLU A 55 0.91 16.43 23.85
N ILE A 56 1.10 16.17 22.55
CA ILE A 56 1.26 14.82 22.00
C ILE A 56 2.66 14.75 21.38
N PRO A 57 3.56 13.86 21.86
CA PRO A 57 4.85 13.63 21.21
C PRO A 57 4.65 13.22 19.75
N TRP A 58 5.43 13.79 18.83
CA TRP A 58 5.34 13.47 17.40
C TRP A 58 5.52 11.98 17.12
N THR A 59 6.35 11.30 17.90
CA THR A 59 6.61 9.86 17.81
C THR A 59 5.39 9.01 18.16
N GLN A 60 4.44 9.54 18.93
CA GLN A 60 3.21 8.87 19.38
C GLN A 60 1.97 9.36 18.62
N LEU A 61 2.08 10.42 17.84
CA LEU A 61 0.99 10.99 17.07
C LEU A 61 0.54 10.05 15.94
N SER A 62 -0.77 9.80 15.82
CA SER A 62 -1.31 9.25 14.58
C SER A 62 -1.30 10.33 13.49
N ARG A 63 -0.72 10.03 12.33
CA ARG A 63 -0.60 10.99 11.21
C ARG A 63 -1.83 10.98 10.29
N ILE A 64 -2.69 9.98 10.43
CA ILE A 64 -3.88 9.78 9.62
C ILE A 64 -5.01 9.44 10.58
N SER A 65 -6.09 10.22 10.55
CA SER A 65 -7.31 9.95 11.33
C SER A 65 -8.12 8.81 10.71
N ASP A 66 -9.08 8.26 11.47
CA ASP A 66 -9.95 7.18 10.97
C ASP A 66 -10.78 7.62 9.75
N ASP A 67 -11.26 8.86 9.74
CA ASP A 67 -12.02 9.41 8.62
C ASP A 67 -11.15 9.59 7.37
N GLU A 68 -9.92 10.07 7.53
CA GLU A 68 -8.95 10.18 6.44
C GLU A 68 -8.56 8.80 5.90
N MET A 69 -8.32 7.83 6.79
CA MET A 69 -8.02 6.46 6.43
C MET A 69 -9.19 5.83 5.67
N LYS A 70 -10.43 6.02 6.14
CA LYS A 70 -11.63 5.53 5.46
C LYS A 70 -11.79 6.15 4.07
N ARG A 71 -11.62 7.47 3.94
CA ARG A 71 -11.66 8.18 2.65
C ARG A 71 -10.62 7.59 1.69
N LEU A 72 -9.38 7.44 2.15
CA LEU A 72 -8.28 6.88 1.36
C LEU A 72 -8.58 5.45 0.90
N MET A 73 -9.05 4.59 1.80
CA MET A 73 -9.33 3.19 1.46
C MET A 73 -10.48 3.02 0.46
N ILE A 74 -11.53 3.84 0.57
CA ILE A 74 -12.64 3.83 -0.40
C ILE A 74 -12.12 4.25 -1.79
N GLU A 75 -11.33 5.32 -1.85
CA GLU A 75 -10.78 5.81 -3.12
C GLU A 75 -9.84 4.79 -3.78
N ILE A 76 -8.89 4.24 -3.01
CA ILE A 76 -7.97 3.19 -3.48
C ILE A 76 -8.76 2.00 -4.01
N THR A 77 -9.77 1.53 -3.26
CA THR A 77 -10.58 0.37 -3.65
C THR A 77 -11.30 0.60 -4.97
N ASN A 78 -11.94 1.76 -5.13
CA ASN A 78 -12.62 2.12 -6.37
C ASN A 78 -11.64 2.21 -7.54
N LYS A 79 -10.48 2.86 -7.35
CA LYS A 79 -9.46 2.98 -8.39
C LYS A 79 -8.85 1.63 -8.78
N VAL A 80 -8.57 0.76 -7.81
CA VAL A 80 -8.08 -0.60 -8.10
C VAL A 80 -9.14 -1.37 -8.88
N PHE A 81 -10.41 -1.31 -8.48
CA PHE A 81 -11.49 -1.97 -9.21
C PHE A 81 -11.59 -1.48 -10.66
N THR A 82 -11.54 -0.16 -10.87
CA THR A 82 -11.50 0.44 -12.21
C THR A 82 -10.26 0.00 -12.99
N PHE A 83 -9.07 0.03 -12.38
CA PHE A 83 -7.83 -0.39 -13.03
C PHE A 83 -7.88 -1.83 -13.49
N LEU A 84 -8.35 -2.75 -12.64
CA LEU A 84 -8.49 -4.17 -12.99
C LEU A 84 -9.55 -4.40 -14.07
N THR A 85 -10.54 -3.52 -14.20
CA THR A 85 -11.58 -3.60 -15.24
C THR A 85 -11.08 -3.11 -16.60
N TYR A 86 -10.20 -2.10 -16.62
CA TYR A 86 -9.71 -1.43 -17.82
C TYR A 86 -8.17 -1.46 -17.92
N ALA A 87 -7.57 -2.58 -17.52
CA ALA A 87 -6.13 -2.68 -17.32
C ALA A 87 -5.32 -2.39 -18.59
N GLU A 88 -5.78 -2.87 -19.75
CA GLU A 88 -5.09 -2.69 -21.03
C GLU A 88 -4.86 -1.21 -21.34
N ASP A 89 -5.84 -0.36 -21.02
CA ASP A 89 -5.81 1.08 -21.29
C ASP A 89 -5.08 1.88 -20.19
N LEU A 90 -4.93 1.31 -18.99
CA LEU A 90 -4.41 1.99 -17.82
C LEU A 90 -2.98 1.59 -17.44
N THR A 91 -2.29 0.76 -18.21
CA THR A 91 -0.90 0.34 -17.92
C THR A 91 0.18 1.34 -18.36
N ALA A 92 -0.21 2.53 -18.85
CA ALA A 92 0.73 3.60 -19.15
C ALA A 92 1.35 4.17 -17.85
N LEU A 93 2.68 4.29 -17.84
CA LEU A 93 3.43 4.83 -16.71
C LEU A 93 3.73 6.31 -16.95
N ALA A 94 3.58 7.11 -15.90
CA ALA A 94 4.03 8.50 -15.87
C ALA A 94 5.32 8.62 -15.03
N GLY A 95 5.22 9.18 -13.82
CA GLY A 95 6.33 9.30 -12.90
C GLY A 95 6.88 7.94 -12.43
N ALA A 96 6.01 6.92 -12.38
CA ALA A 96 6.40 5.58 -11.96
C ALA A 96 7.35 4.85 -12.91
N ALA A 97 7.54 5.35 -14.14
CA ALA A 97 8.57 4.83 -15.05
C ALA A 97 10.00 4.96 -14.48
N ARG A 98 10.21 5.82 -13.47
CA ARG A 98 11.50 6.05 -12.81
C ARG A 98 11.63 5.35 -11.46
N TRP A 99 10.59 4.65 -11.01
CA TRP A 99 10.62 3.97 -9.73
C TRP A 99 11.49 2.70 -9.81
N ASN A 100 11.95 2.24 -8.64
CA ASN A 100 12.66 0.97 -8.55
C ASN A 100 11.78 -0.18 -9.00
N ARG A 101 12.40 -1.23 -9.55
CA ARG A 101 11.71 -2.46 -9.90
C ARG A 101 11.06 -3.06 -8.63
N PRO A 102 9.79 -3.48 -8.66
CA PRO A 102 9.18 -4.18 -7.54
C PRO A 102 9.91 -5.49 -7.22
N GLU A 103 10.04 -5.78 -5.93
CA GLU A 103 10.64 -7.00 -5.40
C GLU A 103 9.58 -7.86 -4.71
N ILE A 104 9.86 -9.16 -4.56
CA ILE A 104 8.97 -10.07 -3.84
C ILE A 104 9.07 -9.76 -2.35
N ASP A 105 7.93 -9.45 -1.73
CA ASP A 105 7.83 -9.42 -0.28
C ASP A 105 7.83 -10.86 0.27
N ILE A 106 8.92 -11.22 0.96
CA ILE A 106 9.15 -12.58 1.47
C ILE A 106 8.09 -13.00 2.51
N ALA A 107 7.57 -12.07 3.31
CA ALA A 107 6.55 -12.39 4.31
C ALA A 107 5.19 -12.71 3.67
N LEU A 108 4.81 -11.94 2.65
CA LEU A 108 3.60 -12.14 1.87
C LEU A 108 3.72 -13.39 0.99
N GLU A 109 4.89 -13.66 0.41
CA GLU A 109 5.16 -14.91 -0.31
C GLU A 109 4.97 -16.13 0.58
N ARG A 110 5.56 -16.14 1.78
CA ARG A 110 5.35 -17.23 2.76
C ARG A 110 3.88 -17.41 3.10
N THR A 111 3.14 -16.31 3.22
CA THR A 111 1.69 -16.35 3.43
C THR A 111 0.96 -16.99 2.24
N ALA A 112 1.35 -16.67 1.00
CA ALA A 112 0.80 -17.24 -0.21
C ALA A 112 1.10 -18.75 -0.32
N GLN A 113 2.33 -19.16 -0.03
CA GLN A 113 2.76 -20.57 -0.02
C GLN A 113 1.96 -21.37 1.03
N ARG A 114 1.81 -20.84 2.25
CA ARG A 114 0.98 -21.46 3.29
C ARG A 114 -0.48 -21.62 2.85
N ARG A 115 -1.09 -20.57 2.29
CA ARG A 115 -2.47 -20.62 1.78
C ARG A 115 -2.61 -21.63 0.62
N ARG A 116 -1.60 -21.73 -0.25
CA ARG A 116 -1.55 -22.72 -1.33
C ARG A 116 -1.47 -24.15 -0.77
N ALA A 117 -0.63 -24.41 0.22
CA ALA A 117 -0.52 -25.73 0.86
C ALA A 117 -1.84 -26.17 1.49
N VAL A 118 -2.52 -25.27 2.22
CA VAL A 118 -3.86 -25.54 2.77
C VAL A 118 -4.88 -25.83 1.67
N ARG A 119 -4.90 -25.04 0.59
CA ARG A 119 -5.81 -25.24 -0.54
C ARG A 119 -5.59 -26.57 -1.27
N LEU A 120 -4.33 -27.03 -1.33
CA LEU A 120 -3.95 -28.30 -1.96
C LEU A 120 -4.02 -29.50 -1.02
N GLY A 121 -4.42 -29.31 0.26
CA GLY A 121 -4.48 -30.39 1.25
C GLY A 121 -3.12 -30.92 1.71
N VAL A 122 -2.05 -30.15 1.51
CA VAL A 122 -0.66 -30.52 1.86
C VAL A 122 -0.28 -30.07 3.27
N ALA A 123 -1.11 -29.22 3.89
CA ALA A 123 -0.96 -28.78 5.28
C ALA A 123 -2.26 -29.02 6.04
N ASP A 124 -2.15 -29.47 7.30
CA ASP A 124 -3.30 -29.64 8.17
C ASP A 124 -4.00 -28.28 8.39
N ARG A 125 -5.33 -28.25 8.34
CA ARG A 125 -6.05 -27.01 8.65
C ARG A 125 -5.83 -26.74 10.13
N PRO A 126 -5.42 -25.53 10.55
CA PRO A 126 -5.39 -25.23 11.97
C PRO A 126 -6.81 -25.44 12.50
N ASP A 127 -6.94 -26.33 13.49
CA ASP A 127 -8.21 -26.68 14.12
C ASP A 127 -8.99 -25.41 14.43
N GLY A 128 -10.19 -25.33 13.87
CA GLY A 128 -11.09 -24.20 14.08
C GLY A 128 -11.45 -24.12 15.56
N THR A 129 -10.84 -23.18 16.29
CA THR A 129 -11.36 -22.75 17.58
C THR A 129 -12.63 -21.94 17.37
N GLY A 130 -13.75 -22.58 17.70
CA GLY A 130 -14.91 -22.08 18.46
C GLY A 130 -15.39 -20.66 18.23
#